data_AF-A0A536CLN0-F1
#
_entry.id   AF-A0A536CLN0-F1
#
_cell.length_a   1.000
_cell.length_b   1.000
_cell.length_c   1.000
_cell.angle_alpha   90.00
_cell.angle_beta   90.00
_cell.angle_gamma   90.00
#
_symmetry.space_group_name_H-M   'P 1'
#
loop_
_entity.id
_entity.type
_entity.pdbx_description
1 polymer ?
#
loop_
_entity_poly.entity_id
_entity_poly.type
_entity_poly.pdbx_seq_one_letter_code
_entity_poly.pdbx_strand_id
1 'polypeptide(L)'
;MPVEAPRRERILAGARNLLRTSDRATVAEIATAAGTSKAGFYREFESRAALLEALRLDPELGAKERILAAGLEMIGDRGLAQLSMDELATRAGVSRATLYRLFPGKPALFEGVLLAFSPIEAVSGAMRAMSDQPPEVVMPELARIAHRAIAGPGAPRLGLLKAIFFEVSSLTPDAEAAAQEVAATVLGSVGAYVVGQMAAGKLRPMPPVLALQSFIGPIFFHLLTRPIAERMLGLDIDGETAVTALAESWLRAMKPDTPDGGGHE
;
A
#
# COMPACT_ATOMS: atom_id res chain seq x y z
N MET A 1 -12.53 -49.58 7.69
CA MET A 1 -11.74 -49.09 6.53
C MET A 1 -11.57 -47.59 6.70
N PRO A 2 -10.38 -47.01 6.54
CA PRO A 2 -10.24 -45.56 6.62
C PRO A 2 -10.99 -44.93 5.43
N VAL A 3 -11.86 -43.96 5.72
CA VAL A 3 -12.55 -43.17 4.69
C VAL A 3 -11.50 -42.27 4.04
N GLU A 4 -11.28 -42.42 2.73
CA GLU A 4 -10.37 -41.53 2.01
C GLU A 4 -10.84 -40.08 2.13
N ALA A 5 -9.90 -39.17 2.40
CA ALA A 5 -10.19 -37.75 2.45
C ALA A 5 -10.78 -37.25 1.11
N PRO A 6 -11.76 -36.33 1.14
CA PRO A 6 -12.34 -35.71 -0.04
C PRO A 6 -11.26 -35.21 -1.01
N ARG A 7 -11.51 -35.33 -2.32
CA ARG A 7 -10.53 -34.95 -3.37
C ARG A 7 -10.02 -33.51 -3.19
N ARG A 8 -10.91 -32.57 -2.86
CA ARG A 8 -10.56 -31.18 -2.56
C ARG A 8 -9.50 -31.05 -1.47
N GLU A 9 -9.63 -31.80 -0.38
CA GLU A 9 -8.67 -31.79 0.74
C GLU A 9 -7.33 -32.41 0.35
N ARG A 10 -7.33 -33.50 -0.44
CA ARG A 10 -6.11 -34.10 -0.97
C ARG A 10 -5.34 -33.15 -1.89
N ILE A 11 -6.05 -32.39 -2.73
CA ILE A 11 -5.44 -31.36 -3.59
C ILE A 11 -4.80 -30.25 -2.74
N LEU A 12 -5.51 -29.76 -1.72
CA LEU A 12 -4.98 -28.72 -0.81
C LEU A 12 -3.73 -29.22 -0.06
N ALA A 13 -3.75 -30.45 0.44
CA ALA A 13 -2.61 -31.06 1.14
C ALA A 13 -1.41 -31.29 0.21
N GLY A 14 -1.64 -31.83 -0.99
CA GLY A 14 -0.61 -32.06 -2.01
C GLY A 14 0.04 -30.75 -2.46
N ALA A 15 -0.77 -29.72 -2.70
CA ALA A 15 -0.30 -28.38 -3.05
C ALA A 15 0.56 -27.77 -1.94
N ARG A 16 0.12 -27.84 -0.67
CA ARG A 16 0.85 -27.27 0.48
C ARG A 16 2.25 -27.91 0.65
N ASN A 17 2.37 -29.21 0.38
CA ASN A 17 3.66 -29.91 0.46
C ASN A 17 4.59 -29.54 -0.70
N LEU A 18 4.07 -29.49 -1.93
CA LEU A 18 4.86 -29.13 -3.12
C LEU A 18 5.35 -27.68 -3.07
N LEU A 19 4.45 -26.75 -2.74
CA LEU A 19 4.75 -25.31 -2.69
C LEU A 19 5.76 -24.95 -1.59
N ARG A 20 5.89 -25.77 -0.52
CA ARG A 20 6.98 -25.64 0.46
C ARG A 20 8.37 -25.88 -0.11
N THR A 21 8.47 -26.59 -1.23
CA THR A 21 9.72 -27.06 -1.83
C THR A 21 9.99 -26.45 -3.21
N SER A 22 8.95 -26.00 -3.92
CA SER A 22 9.04 -25.37 -5.22
C SER A 22 7.82 -24.48 -5.44
N ASP A 23 8.02 -23.15 -5.40
CA ASP A 23 6.94 -22.18 -5.65
C ASP A 23 6.34 -22.32 -7.06
N ARG A 24 7.14 -22.80 -8.03
CA ARG A 24 6.76 -22.94 -9.45
C ARG A 24 6.02 -24.22 -9.79
N ALA A 25 5.53 -24.97 -8.79
CA ALA A 25 4.81 -26.21 -9.04
C ALA A 25 3.58 -25.98 -9.94
N THR A 26 3.54 -26.72 -11.04
CA THR A 26 2.47 -26.70 -12.05
C THR A 26 1.22 -27.42 -11.54
N VAL A 27 0.07 -27.14 -12.15
CA VAL A 27 -1.20 -27.85 -11.84
C VAL A 27 -1.07 -29.36 -12.04
N ALA A 28 -0.24 -29.81 -12.99
CA ALA A 28 -0.03 -31.24 -13.25
C ALA A 28 0.76 -31.92 -12.12
N GLU A 29 1.80 -31.27 -11.60
CA GLU A 29 2.59 -31.77 -10.47
C GLU A 29 1.77 -31.81 -9.19
N ILE A 30 0.97 -30.76 -8.92
CA ILE A 30 0.06 -30.69 -7.78
C ILE A 30 -1.00 -31.79 -7.85
N ALA A 31 -1.61 -32.00 -9.02
CA ALA A 31 -2.59 -33.06 -9.23
C ALA A 31 -1.97 -34.44 -8.98
N THR A 32 -0.76 -34.66 -9.49
CA THR A 32 -0.01 -35.92 -9.32
C THR A 32 0.28 -36.20 -7.84
N ALA A 33 0.79 -35.22 -7.10
CA ALA A 33 1.08 -35.37 -5.68
C ALA A 33 -0.19 -35.56 -4.81
N ALA A 34 -1.32 -35.04 -5.26
CA ALA A 34 -2.62 -35.25 -4.61
C ALA A 34 -3.30 -36.59 -4.98
N GLY A 35 -2.68 -37.38 -5.86
CA GLY A 35 -3.27 -38.63 -6.37
C GLY A 35 -4.55 -38.39 -7.18
N THR A 36 -4.56 -37.35 -8.02
CA THR A 36 -5.66 -37.03 -8.94
C THR A 36 -5.14 -36.66 -10.32
N SER A 37 -6.02 -36.69 -11.33
CA SER A 37 -5.69 -36.17 -12.66
C SER A 37 -5.86 -34.65 -12.74
N LYS A 38 -5.28 -34.02 -13.77
CA LYS A 38 -5.49 -32.60 -14.08
C LYS A 38 -6.97 -32.26 -14.29
N ALA A 39 -7.74 -33.16 -14.92
CA ALA A 39 -9.20 -33.01 -15.03
C ALA A 39 -9.90 -33.13 -13.67
N GLY A 40 -9.41 -34.00 -12.78
CA GLY A 40 -9.89 -34.10 -11.41
C GLY A 40 -9.60 -32.86 -10.57
N PHE A 41 -8.47 -32.18 -10.82
CA PHE A 41 -8.17 -30.88 -10.24
C PHE A 41 -9.18 -29.81 -10.67
N TYR A 42 -9.41 -29.67 -11.98
CA TYR A 42 -10.29 -28.62 -12.50
C TYR A 42 -11.77 -28.81 -12.15
N ARG A 43 -12.17 -30.00 -11.70
CA ARG A 43 -13.50 -30.23 -11.13
C ARG A 43 -13.68 -29.63 -9.73
N GLU A 44 -12.60 -29.42 -8.99
CA GLU A 44 -12.63 -28.88 -7.63
C GLU A 44 -12.18 -27.40 -7.58
N PHE A 45 -11.28 -27.00 -8.48
CA PHE A 45 -10.72 -25.65 -8.55
C PHE A 45 -10.69 -25.16 -9.99
N GLU A 46 -11.32 -24.02 -10.27
CA GLU A 46 -11.40 -23.44 -11.62
C GLU A 46 -10.02 -23.07 -12.20
N SER A 47 -9.06 -22.76 -11.33
CA SER A 47 -7.71 -22.38 -11.72
C SER A 47 -6.69 -22.65 -10.60
N ARG A 48 -5.39 -22.52 -10.93
CA ARG A 48 -4.32 -22.50 -9.92
C ARG A 48 -4.47 -21.32 -8.95
N ALA A 49 -4.96 -20.17 -9.43
CA ALA A 49 -5.19 -19.02 -8.58
C ALA A 49 -6.28 -19.32 -7.52
N ALA A 50 -7.39 -19.95 -7.92
CA ALA A 50 -8.46 -20.37 -7.01
C ALA A 50 -7.97 -21.38 -5.94
N LEU A 51 -7.03 -22.26 -6.29
CA LEU A 51 -6.38 -23.15 -5.33
C LEU A 51 -5.54 -22.39 -4.30
N LEU A 52 -4.72 -21.43 -4.77
CA LEU A 52 -3.84 -20.65 -3.90
C LEU A 52 -4.65 -19.77 -2.94
N GLU A 53 -5.69 -19.12 -3.47
CA GLU A 53 -6.70 -18.39 -2.67
C GLU A 53 -7.34 -19.30 -1.61
N ALA A 54 -7.76 -20.51 -1.97
CA ALA A 54 -8.32 -21.48 -1.02
C ALA A 54 -7.30 -21.98 0.02
N LEU A 55 -5.99 -21.96 -0.28
CA LEU A 55 -4.92 -22.26 0.67
C LEU A 55 -4.58 -21.07 1.58
N ARG A 56 -5.17 -19.89 1.34
CA ARG A 56 -4.71 -18.60 1.88
C ARG A 56 -3.21 -18.38 1.64
N LEU A 57 -2.66 -19.02 0.62
CA LEU A 57 -1.32 -18.76 0.12
C LEU A 57 -1.53 -17.70 -0.96
N ASP A 58 -0.85 -16.57 -0.85
CA ASP A 58 -0.92 -15.55 -1.90
C ASP A 58 -0.60 -16.25 -3.24
N PRO A 59 -1.50 -16.17 -4.24
CA PRO A 59 -1.20 -16.72 -5.55
C PRO A 59 0.15 -16.16 -6.01
N GLU A 60 1.04 -17.02 -6.53
CA GLU A 60 2.36 -16.61 -7.05
C GLU A 60 2.23 -15.23 -7.67
N LEU A 61 2.90 -14.25 -7.06
CA LEU A 61 2.79 -12.85 -7.41
C LEU A 61 2.83 -12.72 -8.94
N GLY A 62 1.85 -12.03 -9.51
CA GLY A 62 1.82 -11.77 -10.94
C GLY A 62 3.11 -11.07 -11.38
N ALA A 63 3.37 -11.05 -12.69
CA ALA A 63 4.58 -10.45 -13.21
C ALA A 63 4.76 -8.99 -12.74
N LYS A 64 3.67 -8.24 -12.60
CA LYS A 64 3.67 -6.87 -12.09
C LYS A 64 4.14 -6.81 -10.63
N GLU A 65 3.55 -7.63 -9.77
CA GLU A 65 3.83 -7.66 -8.34
C GLU A 65 5.27 -8.12 -8.05
N ARG A 66 5.79 -9.11 -8.79
CA ARG A 66 7.19 -9.52 -8.68
C ARG A 66 8.16 -8.42 -9.07
N ILE A 67 7.86 -7.68 -10.14
CA ILE A 67 8.69 -6.54 -10.57
C ILE A 67 8.68 -5.45 -9.50
N LEU A 68 7.51 -5.12 -8.95
CA LEU A 68 7.36 -4.08 -7.94
C LEU A 68 8.09 -4.45 -6.63
N ALA A 69 7.95 -5.69 -6.17
CA ALA A 69 8.65 -6.18 -4.98
C ALA A 69 10.18 -6.14 -5.17
N ALA A 70 10.68 -6.68 -6.28
CA ALA A 70 12.11 -6.64 -6.61
C ALA A 70 12.64 -5.21 -6.77
N GLY A 71 11.86 -4.33 -7.41
CA GLY A 71 12.21 -2.93 -7.61
C GLY A 71 12.34 -2.19 -6.29
N LEU A 72 11.41 -2.40 -5.36
CA LEU A 72 11.43 -1.79 -4.04
C LEU A 72 12.66 -2.23 -3.22
N GLU A 73 12.99 -3.52 -3.21
CA GLU A 73 14.22 -4.01 -2.57
C GLU A 73 15.47 -3.33 -3.15
N MET A 74 15.57 -3.29 -4.49
CA MET A 74 16.68 -2.65 -5.21
C MET A 74 16.82 -1.16 -4.88
N ILE A 75 15.71 -0.45 -4.78
CA ILE A 75 15.68 0.98 -4.43
C ILE A 75 16.12 1.16 -2.97
N GLY A 76 15.64 0.31 -2.05
CA GLY A 76 16.04 0.36 -0.64
C GLY A 76 17.54 0.13 -0.42
N ASP A 77 18.16 -0.72 -1.23
CA ASP A 77 19.58 -1.09 -1.07
C ASP A 77 20.56 -0.03 -1.60
N ARG A 78 20.27 0.57 -2.77
CA ARG A 78 21.24 1.42 -3.50
C ARG A 78 20.62 2.67 -4.17
N GLY A 79 19.33 2.90 -3.99
CA GLY A 79 18.58 3.99 -4.58
C GLY A 79 18.17 3.78 -6.04
N LEU A 80 17.22 4.60 -6.51
CA LEU A 80 16.65 4.51 -7.87
C LEU A 80 17.69 4.84 -8.95
N ALA A 81 18.57 5.80 -8.68
CA ALA A 81 19.60 6.23 -9.63
C ALA A 81 20.54 5.07 -10.04
N GLN A 82 20.87 4.17 -9.12
CA GLN A 82 21.76 3.03 -9.37
C GLN A 82 21.03 1.76 -9.83
N LEU A 83 19.69 1.76 -9.85
CA LEU A 83 18.89 0.62 -10.30
C LEU A 83 19.14 0.34 -11.79
N SER A 84 19.35 -0.93 -12.16
CA SER A 84 19.36 -1.38 -13.56
C SER A 84 18.04 -2.08 -13.89
N MET A 85 17.38 -1.66 -14.98
CA MET A 85 16.15 -2.30 -15.45
C MET A 85 16.41 -3.75 -15.92
N ASP A 86 17.58 -4.05 -16.49
CA ASP A 86 17.90 -5.41 -16.94
C ASP A 86 18.18 -6.35 -15.76
N GLU A 87 18.86 -5.84 -14.73
CA GLU A 87 19.04 -6.59 -13.48
C GLU A 87 17.69 -6.83 -12.80
N LEU A 88 16.81 -5.83 -12.81
CA LEU A 88 15.46 -5.94 -12.28
C LEU A 88 14.65 -7.03 -12.99
N ALA A 89 14.68 -7.07 -14.32
CA ALA A 89 14.00 -8.12 -15.09
C ALA A 89 14.49 -9.51 -14.69
N THR A 90 15.81 -9.67 -14.54
CA THR A 90 16.45 -10.92 -14.10
C THR A 90 16.00 -11.31 -12.69
N ARG A 91 16.08 -10.38 -11.74
CA ARG A 91 15.66 -10.56 -10.34
C ARG A 91 14.19 -10.94 -10.23
N ALA A 92 13.33 -10.22 -10.94
CA ALA A 92 11.89 -10.46 -10.95
C ALA A 92 11.51 -11.69 -11.78
N GLY A 93 12.45 -12.37 -12.45
CA GLY A 93 12.20 -13.55 -13.28
C GLY A 93 11.19 -13.27 -14.39
N VAL A 94 11.35 -12.16 -15.10
CA VAL A 94 10.53 -11.75 -16.26
C VAL A 94 11.44 -11.41 -17.44
N SER A 95 10.90 -11.45 -18.66
CA SER A 95 11.67 -10.99 -19.82
C SER A 95 11.82 -9.46 -19.81
N ARG A 96 12.90 -8.94 -20.43
CA ARG A 96 13.08 -7.49 -20.65
C ARG A 96 11.87 -6.87 -21.36
N ALA A 97 11.35 -7.53 -22.39
CA ALA A 97 10.16 -7.07 -23.11
C ALA A 97 8.93 -6.98 -22.19
N THR A 98 8.75 -7.94 -21.27
CA THR A 98 7.69 -7.90 -20.26
C THR A 98 7.87 -6.72 -19.30
N LEU A 99 9.10 -6.50 -18.80
CA LEU A 99 9.39 -5.39 -17.88
C LEU A 99 9.08 -4.04 -18.53
N TYR A 100 9.68 -3.74 -19.68
CA TYR A 100 9.51 -2.44 -20.33
C TYR A 100 8.08 -2.19 -20.83
N ARG A 101 7.32 -3.26 -21.13
CA ARG A 101 5.89 -3.13 -21.45
C ARG A 101 5.05 -2.75 -20.23
N LEU A 102 5.40 -3.25 -19.05
CA LEU A 102 4.67 -2.96 -17.81
C LEU A 102 5.13 -1.66 -17.15
N PHE A 103 6.42 -1.36 -17.22
CA PHE A 103 7.07 -0.22 -16.60
C PHE A 103 8.10 0.38 -17.56
N PRO A 104 7.69 1.35 -18.40
CA PRO A 104 8.55 1.95 -19.43
C PRO A 104 9.58 2.92 -18.80
N GLY A 105 10.56 2.36 -18.08
CA GLY A 105 11.65 3.10 -17.43
C GLY A 105 11.51 3.22 -15.92
N LYS A 106 12.52 3.84 -15.30
CA LYS A 106 12.61 4.02 -13.85
C LYS A 106 11.50 4.89 -13.26
N PRO A 107 11.07 6.01 -13.89
CA PRO A 107 9.98 6.81 -13.34
C PRO A 107 8.69 6.00 -13.19
N ALA A 108 8.27 5.29 -14.25
CA ALA A 108 7.07 4.46 -14.21
C ALA A 108 7.18 3.28 -13.22
N LEU A 109 8.37 2.69 -13.08
CA LEU A 109 8.63 1.68 -12.05
C LEU A 109 8.45 2.28 -10.65
N PHE A 110 9.06 3.44 -10.39
CA PHE A 110 9.04 4.04 -9.08
C PHE A 110 7.65 4.55 -8.71
N GLU A 111 6.92 5.14 -9.65
CA GLU A 111 5.49 5.46 -9.51
C GLU A 111 4.70 4.22 -9.09
N GLY A 112 4.88 3.09 -9.79
CA GLY A 112 4.24 1.83 -9.43
C GLY A 112 4.61 1.34 -8.02
N VAL A 113 5.86 1.53 -7.59
CA VAL A 113 6.32 1.21 -6.23
C VAL A 113 5.64 2.13 -5.21
N LEU A 114 5.57 3.44 -5.48
CA LEU A 114 4.88 4.41 -4.63
C LEU A 114 3.41 4.02 -4.46
N LEU A 115 2.69 3.72 -5.55
CA LEU A 115 1.29 3.35 -5.49
C LEU A 115 1.04 2.03 -4.76
N ALA A 116 1.88 1.01 -4.99
CA ALA A 116 1.67 -0.32 -4.43
C ALA A 116 2.06 -0.44 -2.95
N PHE A 117 3.07 0.32 -2.49
CA PHE A 117 3.65 0.15 -1.15
C PHE A 117 3.45 1.33 -0.20
N SER A 118 2.89 2.44 -0.68
CA SER A 118 2.45 3.56 0.15
C SER A 118 0.93 3.52 0.39
N PRO A 119 0.37 4.34 1.31
CA PRO A 119 -1.06 4.36 1.54
C PRO A 119 -1.87 5.09 0.45
N ILE A 120 -1.24 5.56 -0.63
CA ILE A 120 -1.83 6.51 -1.59
C ILE A 120 -3.05 5.93 -2.31
N GLU A 121 -2.98 4.71 -2.84
CA GLU A 121 -4.13 4.10 -3.52
C GLU A 121 -5.31 3.89 -2.56
N ALA A 122 -5.04 3.39 -1.35
CA ALA A 122 -6.05 3.13 -0.34
C ALA A 122 -6.75 4.43 0.11
N VAL A 123 -5.97 5.48 0.40
CA VAL A 123 -6.46 6.81 0.79
C VAL A 123 -7.24 7.46 -0.36
N SER A 124 -6.72 7.40 -1.59
CA SER A 124 -7.40 7.97 -2.76
C SER A 124 -8.73 7.25 -3.06
N GLY A 125 -8.75 5.92 -2.91
CA GLY A 125 -9.96 5.12 -3.04
C GLY A 125 -11.02 5.47 -2.00
N ALA A 126 -10.62 5.58 -0.73
CA ALA A 126 -11.50 5.98 0.35
C ALA A 126 -12.03 7.40 0.16
N MET A 127 -11.18 8.33 -0.28
CA MET A 127 -11.60 9.71 -0.55
C MET A 127 -12.69 9.78 -1.61
N ARG A 128 -12.57 9.01 -2.71
CA ARG A 128 -13.61 8.92 -3.73
C ARG A 128 -14.93 8.36 -3.20
N ALA A 129 -14.88 7.40 -2.27
CA ALA A 129 -16.07 6.80 -1.67
C ALA A 129 -16.76 7.70 -0.63
N MET A 130 -16.04 8.66 -0.06
CA MET A 130 -16.49 9.46 1.08
C MET A 130 -16.53 10.97 0.77
N SER A 131 -16.46 11.39 -0.50
CA SER A 131 -16.32 12.80 -0.90
C SER A 131 -17.44 13.72 -0.40
N ASP A 132 -18.62 13.17 -0.17
CA ASP A 132 -19.80 13.92 0.30
C ASP A 132 -19.90 13.99 1.83
N GLN A 133 -19.05 13.25 2.54
CA GLN A 133 -19.05 13.20 4.00
C GLN A 133 -18.33 14.42 4.60
N PRO A 134 -18.69 14.83 5.84
CA PRO A 134 -18.06 15.98 6.49
C PRO A 134 -16.62 15.66 6.95
N PRO A 135 -15.74 16.68 7.11
CA PRO A 135 -14.33 16.48 7.46
C PRO A 135 -14.12 15.68 8.74
N GLU A 136 -15.03 15.80 9.70
CA GLU A 136 -15.03 15.11 10.98
C GLU A 136 -15.14 13.59 10.83
N VAL A 137 -15.72 13.12 9.72
CA VAL A 137 -15.81 11.70 9.39
C VAL A 137 -14.66 11.28 8.47
N VAL A 138 -14.39 12.08 7.44
CA VAL A 138 -13.41 11.74 6.40
C VAL A 138 -11.98 11.69 6.97
N MET A 139 -11.55 12.76 7.64
CA MET A 139 -10.13 12.91 8.00
C MET A 139 -9.65 11.82 9.00
N PRO A 140 -10.40 11.46 10.06
CA PRO A 140 -10.00 10.36 10.93
C PRO A 140 -10.01 8.99 10.24
N GLU A 141 -10.94 8.74 9.31
CA GLU A 141 -10.93 7.48 8.54
C GLU A 141 -9.72 7.41 7.60
N LEU A 142 -9.38 8.49 6.90
CA LEU A 142 -8.18 8.51 6.05
C LEU A 142 -6.90 8.23 6.85
N ALA A 143 -6.79 8.76 8.07
CA ALA A 143 -5.67 8.48 8.96
C ALA A 143 -5.60 6.99 9.36
N ARG A 144 -6.74 6.38 9.71
CA ARG A 144 -6.81 4.94 10.04
C ARG A 144 -6.51 4.06 8.84
N ILE A 145 -7.01 4.40 7.66
CA ILE A 145 -6.71 3.68 6.40
C ILE A 145 -5.21 3.75 6.09
N ALA A 146 -4.60 4.93 6.22
CA ALA A 146 -3.16 5.09 6.03
C ALA A 146 -2.36 4.23 7.02
N HIS A 147 -2.76 4.23 8.30
CA HIS A 147 -2.16 3.36 9.32
C HIS A 147 -2.29 1.88 8.95
N ARG A 148 -3.50 1.39 8.60
CA ARG A 148 -3.73 -0.02 8.22
C ARG A 148 -2.90 -0.43 7.00
N ALA A 149 -2.77 0.45 6.01
CA ALA A 149 -1.98 0.18 4.81
C ALA A 149 -0.47 0.02 5.09
N ILE A 150 0.04 0.64 6.15
CA ILE A 150 1.47 0.63 6.50
C ILE A 150 1.77 -0.40 7.60
N ALA A 151 0.92 -0.46 8.63
CA ALA A 151 1.13 -1.20 9.88
C ALA A 151 0.15 -2.38 10.06
N GLY A 152 -0.69 -2.66 9.06
CA GLY A 152 -1.66 -3.76 9.12
C GLY A 152 -1.04 -5.17 9.08
N PRO A 153 -1.85 -6.21 9.38
CA PRO A 153 -1.40 -7.60 9.33
C PRO A 153 -1.00 -8.01 7.90
N GLY A 154 0.20 -8.59 7.72
CA GLY A 154 0.64 -9.13 6.42
C GLY A 154 2.12 -8.87 6.11
N ALA A 155 2.64 -7.70 6.50
CA ALA A 155 4.07 -7.36 6.65
C ALA A 155 4.15 -5.85 6.93
N PRO A 156 4.68 -5.38 8.07
CA PRO A 156 4.80 -3.96 8.33
C PRO A 156 5.69 -3.30 7.26
N ARG A 157 5.10 -2.41 6.46
CA ARG A 157 5.77 -1.74 5.32
C ARG A 157 6.57 -0.51 5.75
N LEU A 158 6.84 -0.37 7.05
CA LEU A 158 7.48 0.82 7.60
C LEU A 158 8.90 1.04 7.06
N GLY A 159 9.69 -0.04 6.89
CA GLY A 159 11.00 0.04 6.25
C GLY A 159 10.94 0.51 4.79
N LEU A 160 9.89 0.11 4.08
CA LEU A 160 9.63 0.49 2.70
C LEU A 160 9.23 1.97 2.59
N LEU A 161 8.38 2.42 3.50
CA LEU A 161 7.98 3.82 3.61
C LEU A 161 9.19 4.73 3.87
N LYS A 162 10.15 4.28 4.70
CA LYS A 162 11.43 4.98 4.92
C LYS A 162 12.26 5.09 3.65
N ALA A 163 12.42 3.98 2.91
CA ALA A 163 13.17 3.95 1.66
C ALA A 163 12.55 4.89 0.61
N ILE A 164 11.22 4.84 0.46
CA ILE A 164 10.45 5.73 -0.40
C ILE A 164 10.67 7.20 -0.03
N PHE A 165 10.55 7.54 1.26
CA PHE A 165 10.73 8.91 1.73
C PHE A 165 12.14 9.44 1.43
N PHE A 166 13.18 8.62 1.67
CA PHE A 166 14.55 8.99 1.37
C PHE A 166 14.78 9.20 -0.13
N GLU A 167 14.24 8.30 -0.96
CA GLU A 167 14.38 8.39 -2.42
C GLU A 167 13.67 9.63 -3.00
N VAL A 168 12.42 9.89 -2.59
CA VAL A 168 11.69 11.11 -3.03
C VAL A 168 12.44 12.38 -2.60
N SER A 169 13.09 12.36 -1.43
CA SER A 169 13.88 13.49 -0.93
C SER A 169 15.24 13.66 -1.62
N SER A 170 15.70 12.67 -2.39
CA SER A 170 16.97 12.75 -3.14
C SER A 170 16.91 13.69 -4.34
N LEU A 171 15.69 14.03 -4.81
CA LEU A 171 15.43 14.92 -5.94
C LEU A 171 16.17 14.54 -7.22
N THR A 172 16.36 13.24 -7.46
CA THR A 172 16.84 12.76 -8.75
C THR A 172 15.75 12.97 -9.82
N PRO A 173 16.10 13.20 -11.10
CA PRO A 173 15.10 13.46 -12.15
C PRO A 173 14.05 12.35 -12.28
N ASP A 174 14.47 11.09 -12.12
CA ASP A 174 13.55 9.94 -12.16
C ASP A 174 12.59 9.91 -10.97
N ALA A 175 13.09 10.21 -9.77
CA ALA A 175 12.28 10.27 -8.56
C ALA A 175 11.30 11.45 -8.58
N GLU A 176 11.75 12.61 -9.08
CA GLU A 176 10.93 13.80 -9.25
C GLU A 176 9.78 13.54 -10.23
N ALA A 177 10.06 12.97 -11.40
CA ALA A 177 9.03 12.65 -12.40
C ALA A 177 7.95 11.71 -11.84
N ALA A 178 8.35 10.66 -11.11
CA ALA A 178 7.40 9.76 -10.45
C ALA A 178 6.60 10.47 -9.32
N ALA A 179 7.27 11.29 -8.52
CA ALA A 179 6.64 12.02 -7.42
C ALA A 179 5.63 13.07 -7.93
N GLN A 180 5.87 13.68 -9.09
CA GLN A 180 4.95 14.63 -9.72
C GLN A 180 3.61 13.98 -10.08
N GLU A 181 3.62 12.80 -10.72
CA GLU A 181 2.40 12.05 -11.07
C GLU A 181 1.60 11.63 -9.82
N VAL A 182 2.32 11.14 -8.81
CA VAL A 182 1.71 10.76 -7.54
C VAL A 182 1.15 11.97 -6.78
N ALA A 183 1.87 13.09 -6.76
CA ALA A 183 1.41 14.33 -6.14
C ALA A 183 0.16 14.87 -6.85
N ALA A 184 0.09 14.81 -8.17
CA ALA A 184 -1.10 15.17 -8.93
C ALA A 184 -2.32 14.32 -8.53
N THR A 185 -2.12 13.01 -8.34
CA THR A 185 -3.18 12.09 -7.87
C THR A 185 -3.68 12.45 -6.46
N VAL A 186 -2.77 12.72 -5.52
CA VAL A 186 -3.13 13.10 -4.14
C VAL A 186 -3.82 14.47 -4.10
N LEU A 187 -3.31 15.44 -4.86
CA LEU A 187 -3.89 16.79 -4.91
C LEU A 187 -5.26 16.78 -5.59
N GLY A 188 -5.43 16.00 -6.65
CA GLY A 188 -6.72 15.82 -7.35
C GLY A 188 -7.77 15.03 -6.56
N SER A 189 -7.40 14.38 -5.46
CA SER A 189 -8.31 13.65 -4.58
C SER A 189 -8.49 14.35 -3.24
N VAL A 190 -7.60 14.09 -2.27
CA VAL A 190 -7.69 14.64 -0.91
C VAL A 190 -7.52 16.16 -0.92
N GLY A 191 -6.63 16.68 -1.77
CA GLY A 191 -6.45 18.13 -1.92
C GLY A 191 -7.71 18.83 -2.40
N ALA A 192 -8.33 18.32 -3.46
CA ALA A 192 -9.58 18.84 -4.00
C ALA A 192 -10.71 18.82 -2.96
N TYR A 193 -10.81 17.74 -2.17
CA TYR A 193 -11.75 17.67 -1.06
C TYR A 193 -11.50 18.78 -0.03
N VAL A 194 -10.27 18.91 0.46
CA VAL A 194 -9.92 19.95 1.46
C VAL A 194 -10.22 21.36 0.93
N VAL A 195 -9.86 21.65 -0.32
CA VAL A 195 -10.18 22.92 -0.99
C VAL A 195 -11.69 23.17 -1.05
N GLY A 196 -12.49 22.15 -1.41
CA GLY A 196 -13.94 22.25 -1.42
C GLY A 196 -14.54 22.53 -0.05
N GLN A 197 -14.01 21.90 1.01
CA GLN A 197 -14.47 22.12 2.38
C GLN A 197 -14.08 23.51 2.91
N MET A 198 -12.93 24.05 2.50
CA MET A 198 -12.54 25.44 2.78
C MET A 198 -13.49 26.43 2.08
N ALA A 199 -13.78 26.22 0.80
CA ALA A 199 -14.70 27.06 0.04
C ALA A 199 -16.13 27.03 0.61
N ALA A 200 -16.55 25.89 1.18
CA ALA A 200 -17.82 25.74 1.87
C ALA A 200 -17.83 26.31 3.30
N GLY A 201 -16.73 26.90 3.78
CA GLY A 201 -16.62 27.45 5.13
C GLY A 201 -16.64 26.40 6.24
N LYS A 202 -16.41 25.13 5.92
CA LYS A 202 -16.34 24.02 6.89
C LYS A 202 -14.94 23.82 7.45
N LEU A 203 -13.92 24.26 6.72
CA LEU A 203 -12.54 24.37 7.18
C LEU A 203 -12.07 25.81 7.01
N ARG A 204 -11.17 26.28 7.88
CA ARG A 204 -10.55 27.59 7.72
C ARG A 204 -9.70 27.66 6.44
N PRO A 205 -9.60 28.83 5.79
CA PRO A 205 -8.70 29.00 4.65
C PRO A 205 -7.24 28.74 5.04
N MET A 206 -6.55 27.94 4.23
CA MET A 206 -5.12 27.68 4.35
C MET A 206 -4.56 27.30 2.97
N PRO A 207 -3.29 27.61 2.64
CA PRO A 207 -2.66 27.05 1.45
C PRO A 207 -2.84 25.52 1.42
N PRO A 208 -3.44 24.92 0.37
CA PRO A 208 -3.86 23.51 0.40
C PRO A 208 -2.72 22.54 0.68
N VAL A 209 -1.54 22.84 0.15
CA VAL A 209 -0.32 22.05 0.40
C VAL A 209 0.05 22.07 1.89
N LEU A 210 -0.04 23.21 2.57
CA LEU A 210 0.22 23.30 4.01
C LEU A 210 -0.85 22.59 4.84
N ALA A 211 -2.12 22.64 4.41
CA ALA A 211 -3.21 21.91 5.06
C ALA A 211 -2.97 20.39 4.99
N LEU A 212 -2.58 19.88 3.81
CA LEU A 212 -2.22 18.46 3.64
C LEU A 212 -0.95 18.09 4.42
N GLN A 213 0.09 18.93 4.37
CA GLN A 213 1.35 18.69 5.08
C GLN A 213 1.15 18.64 6.61
N SER A 214 0.33 19.54 7.16
CA SER A 214 0.01 19.56 8.59
C SER A 214 -0.87 18.39 9.03
N PHE A 215 -1.60 17.77 8.11
CA PHE A 215 -2.34 16.52 8.36
C PHE A 215 -1.42 15.29 8.29
N ILE A 216 -0.68 15.17 7.18
CA ILE A 216 0.16 14.00 6.87
C ILE A 216 1.40 13.94 7.78
N GLY A 217 2.04 15.08 8.04
CA GLY A 217 3.31 15.16 8.76
C GLY A 217 3.29 14.51 10.14
N PRO A 218 2.37 14.88 11.06
CA PRO A 218 2.29 14.27 12.38
C PRO A 218 1.99 12.76 12.33
N ILE A 219 1.10 12.33 11.43
CA ILE A 219 0.77 10.90 11.24
C ILE A 219 2.02 10.15 10.76
N PHE A 220 2.68 10.65 9.73
CA PHE A 220 3.89 10.06 9.17
C PHE A 220 5.02 9.98 10.21
N PHE A 221 5.25 11.06 10.95
CA PHE A 221 6.26 11.11 12.01
C PHE A 221 5.97 10.09 13.11
N HIS A 222 4.71 9.98 13.54
CA HIS A 222 4.29 8.98 14.52
C HIS A 222 4.58 7.56 14.00
N LEU A 223 4.14 7.22 12.78
CA LEU A 223 4.40 5.90 12.19
C LEU A 223 5.89 5.58 12.11
N LEU A 224 6.72 6.58 11.76
CA LEU A 224 8.17 6.46 11.64
C LEU A 224 8.87 6.17 12.96
N THR A 225 8.42 6.83 14.03
CA THR A 225 9.09 6.85 15.35
C THR A 225 8.43 5.92 16.37
N ARG A 226 7.24 5.38 16.10
CA ARG A 226 6.51 4.47 16.98
C ARG A 226 7.37 3.28 17.50
N PRO A 227 8.10 2.53 16.67
CA PRO A 227 8.93 1.43 17.19
C PRO A 227 10.04 1.88 18.15
N ILE A 228 10.49 3.14 18.02
CA ILE A 228 11.47 3.75 18.93
C ILE A 228 10.79 4.10 20.26
N ALA A 229 9.61 4.74 20.21
CA ALA A 229 8.84 5.07 21.41
C ALA A 229 8.45 3.81 22.22
N GLU A 230 8.01 2.74 21.55
CA GLU A 230 7.67 1.47 22.22
C GLU A 230 8.91 0.82 22.86
N ARG A 231 10.01 0.71 22.11
CA ARG A 231 11.23 0.01 22.59
C ARG A 231 12.03 0.80 23.63
N MET A 232 12.14 2.12 23.44
CA MET A 232 13.01 2.96 24.28
C MET A 232 12.26 3.63 25.43
N LEU A 233 10.99 3.98 25.24
CA LEU A 233 10.21 4.73 26.23
C LEU A 233 9.12 3.88 26.89
N GLY A 234 8.84 2.66 26.40
CA GLY A 234 7.77 1.82 26.93
C GLY A 234 6.37 2.39 26.71
N LEU A 235 6.23 3.33 25.77
CA LEU A 235 4.95 3.96 25.44
C LEU A 235 4.26 3.11 24.38
N ASP A 236 3.26 2.32 24.81
CA ASP A 236 2.40 1.56 23.92
C ASP A 236 1.07 2.31 23.75
N ILE A 237 0.95 3.01 22.63
CA ILE A 237 -0.31 3.63 22.19
C ILE A 237 -0.76 2.85 20.98
N ASP A 238 -1.99 2.35 21.02
CA ASP A 238 -2.62 1.72 19.86
C ASP A 238 -2.53 2.64 18.63
N GLY A 239 -2.05 2.09 17.52
CA GLY A 239 -1.70 2.89 16.35
C GLY A 239 -2.92 3.53 15.68
N GLU A 240 -4.07 2.86 15.66
CA GLU A 240 -5.31 3.48 15.14
C GLU A 240 -5.79 4.61 16.06
N THR A 241 -5.70 4.41 17.37
CA THR A 241 -6.03 5.43 18.38
C THR A 241 -5.12 6.66 18.22
N ALA A 242 -3.82 6.46 18.05
CA ALA A 242 -2.85 7.53 17.87
C ALA A 242 -3.12 8.37 16.62
N VAL A 243 -3.28 7.73 15.45
CA VAL A 243 -3.52 8.47 14.20
C VAL A 243 -4.89 9.16 14.17
N THR A 244 -5.89 8.58 14.85
CA THR A 244 -7.21 9.22 15.05
C THR A 244 -7.08 10.50 15.87
N ALA A 245 -6.37 10.46 17.00
CA ALA A 245 -6.15 11.63 17.84
C ALA A 245 -5.38 12.75 17.10
N LEU A 246 -4.42 12.38 16.25
CA LEU A 246 -3.69 13.32 15.39
C LEU A 246 -4.60 13.97 14.34
N ALA A 247 -5.48 13.19 13.71
CA ALA A 247 -6.48 13.71 12.77
C ALA A 247 -7.48 14.65 13.45
N GLU A 248 -7.95 14.33 14.64
CA GLU A 248 -8.81 15.21 15.44
C GLU A 248 -8.10 16.49 15.86
N SER A 249 -6.81 16.42 16.18
CA SER A 249 -6.00 17.60 16.46
C SER A 249 -5.91 18.52 15.23
N TRP A 250 -5.74 17.94 14.04
CA TRP A 250 -5.78 18.69 12.79
C TRP A 250 -7.16 19.34 12.57
N LEU A 251 -8.26 18.60 12.78
CA LEU A 251 -9.61 19.14 12.66
C LEU A 251 -9.85 20.33 13.60
N ARG A 252 -9.41 20.23 14.86
CA ARG A 252 -9.47 21.35 15.82
C ARG A 252 -8.69 22.56 15.31
N ALA A 253 -7.49 22.35 14.77
CA ALA A 253 -6.66 23.41 14.20
C ALA A 253 -7.20 23.98 12.88
N MET A 254 -8.10 23.27 12.20
CA MET A 254 -8.69 23.67 10.92
C MET A 254 -10.14 24.15 11.05
N LYS A 255 -10.69 24.23 12.27
CA LYS A 255 -12.00 24.83 12.49
C LYS A 255 -12.04 26.24 11.86
N PRO A 256 -13.13 26.60 11.17
CA PRO A 256 -13.32 27.97 10.69
C PRO A 256 -13.16 28.95 11.85
N ASP A 257 -12.55 30.09 11.57
CA ASP A 257 -12.49 31.16 12.55
C ASP A 257 -13.94 31.52 12.94
N THR A 258 -14.21 31.56 14.24
CA THR A 258 -15.53 32.01 14.70
C THR A 258 -15.61 33.49 14.30
N PRO A 259 -16.63 33.92 13.54
CA PRO A 259 -16.76 35.34 13.25
C PRO A 259 -16.82 36.05 14.61
N ASP A 260 -15.89 36.98 14.85
CA ASP A 260 -15.82 37.75 16.09
C ASP A 260 -17.24 38.29 16.38
N GLY A 261 -17.90 37.68 17.36
CA GLY A 261 -19.11 38.22 17.94
C GLY A 261 -18.73 39.53 18.58
N GLY A 262 -19.19 40.63 18.00
CA GLY A 262 -18.72 41.98 18.28
C GLY A 262 -18.64 42.36 19.76
N GLY A 263 -17.71 43.25 20.04
CA GLY A 263 -17.60 43.93 21.32
C GLY A 263 -16.39 44.85 21.33
N HIS A 264 -16.56 46.07 20.82
CA HIS A 264 -16.49 47.27 21.68
C HIS A 264 -17.24 48.42 21.00
N GLU A 265 -18.00 49.11 21.87
CA GLU A 265 -18.98 50.17 21.66
C GLU A 265 -18.47 51.39 20.89
#